data_AF-A0A072NXK8-F1
#
_entry.id   AF-A0A072NXK8-F1
#
_cell.length_a   1.000
_cell.length_b   1.000
_cell.length_c   1.000
_cell.angle_alpha   90.00
_cell.angle_beta   90.00
_cell.angle_gamma   90.00
#
_symmetry.space_group_name_H-M   'P 1'
#
loop_
_entity.id
_entity.type
_entity.pdbx_description
1 polymer ?
#
loop_
_entity_poly.entity_id
_entity_poly.type
_entity_poly.pdbx_seq_one_letter_code
_entity_poly.pdbx_strand_id
1 'polypeptide(L)'
;MSEIYWGIRLYELARGAGVIHSLYAGLEYASRLGNFDPKYRTGRLDGKGKPFPNPEDLSTLVFTVPLGDAKCPLIYLEDYGPYARWLFDYPARSSGLELHVATEDIAWKDLATAFTEVTGRKAVYKDVSLDEYFSLPIFPYPDNKVGHSANRNDPALITFRENFSGFWNTWEAELTKCDYKLLDEILQTRVKIVKEWMKKTGYNGKRSSLLKDHREGGRKSSSRCQLMGSASENMDFL
;
A
#
# COMPACT_ATOMS: atom_id res chain seq x y z
N MET A 1 14.76 6.13 -11.01
CA MET A 1 14.85 5.02 -11.98
C MET A 1 16.07 4.11 -11.71
N SER A 2 16.37 3.80 -10.44
CA SER A 2 17.49 2.93 -10.05
C SER A 2 17.03 1.54 -9.59
N GLU A 3 15.77 1.38 -9.24
CA GLU A 3 15.21 0.15 -8.66
C GLU A 3 15.26 -1.04 -9.62
N ILE A 4 14.80 -0.89 -10.87
CA ILE A 4 14.88 -1.94 -11.90
C ILE A 4 16.32 -2.34 -12.19
N TYR A 5 17.22 -1.35 -12.32
CA TYR A 5 18.64 -1.60 -12.52
C TYR A 5 19.23 -2.43 -11.38
N TRP A 6 18.96 -2.03 -10.12
CA TRP A 6 19.45 -2.76 -8.95
C TRP A 6 18.79 -4.13 -8.80
N GLY A 7 17.51 -4.29 -9.15
CA GLY A 7 16.82 -5.58 -9.15
C GLY A 7 17.46 -6.58 -10.13
N ILE A 8 17.68 -6.16 -11.37
CA ILE A 8 18.40 -6.96 -12.38
C ILE A 8 19.81 -7.26 -11.88
N ARG A 9 20.52 -6.27 -11.34
CA ARG A 9 21.90 -6.45 -10.88
C ARG A 9 22.01 -7.43 -9.71
N LEU A 10 21.06 -7.39 -8.77
CA LEU A 10 20.97 -8.36 -7.67
C LEU A 10 20.74 -9.78 -8.19
N TYR A 11 19.85 -9.95 -9.17
CA TYR A 11 19.62 -11.25 -9.80
C TYR A 11 20.88 -11.79 -10.49
N GLU A 12 21.57 -10.95 -11.29
CA GLU A 12 22.82 -11.35 -11.95
C GLU A 12 23.89 -11.80 -10.95
N LEU A 13 24.07 -11.05 -9.87
CA LEU A 13 25.03 -11.38 -8.81
C LEU A 13 24.64 -12.67 -8.08
N ALA A 14 23.36 -12.85 -7.77
CA ALA A 14 22.85 -14.07 -7.16
C ALA A 14 23.12 -15.28 -8.06
N ARG A 15 22.85 -15.16 -9.37
CA ARG A 15 23.15 -16.22 -10.34
C ARG A 15 24.65 -16.49 -10.42
N GLY A 16 25.48 -15.45 -10.44
CA GLY A 16 26.95 -15.57 -10.44
C GLY A 16 27.49 -16.26 -9.19
N ALA A 17 26.85 -16.07 -8.04
CA ALA A 17 27.20 -16.70 -6.76
C ALA A 17 26.62 -18.12 -6.60
N GLY A 18 25.88 -18.64 -7.59
CA GLY A 18 25.27 -19.97 -7.52
C GLY A 18 24.02 -20.04 -6.63
N VAL A 19 23.34 -18.92 -6.38
CA VAL A 19 22.05 -18.91 -5.69
C VAL A 19 21.02 -19.67 -6.52
N ILE A 20 20.35 -20.63 -5.90
CA ILE A 20 19.41 -21.56 -6.56
C ILE A 20 17.95 -21.09 -6.50
N HIS A 21 17.63 -20.16 -5.62
CA HIS A 21 16.29 -19.62 -5.45
C HIS A 21 16.38 -18.17 -4.99
N SER A 22 15.73 -17.26 -5.71
CA SER A 22 15.75 -15.82 -5.44
C SER A 22 14.33 -15.28 -5.38
N LEU A 23 14.02 -14.54 -4.31
CA LEU A 23 12.76 -13.83 -4.15
C LEU A 23 12.96 -12.35 -4.49
N TYR A 24 12.02 -11.78 -5.24
CA TYR A 24 11.96 -10.35 -5.53
C TYR A 24 10.61 -9.81 -5.04
N ALA A 25 10.64 -8.93 -4.04
CA ALA A 25 9.45 -8.22 -3.59
C ALA A 25 9.13 -7.11 -4.60
N GLY A 26 7.97 -7.20 -5.23
CA GLY A 26 7.46 -6.22 -6.18
C GLY A 26 6.05 -5.82 -5.82
N LEU A 27 5.62 -4.70 -6.41
CA LEU A 27 4.22 -4.24 -6.40
C LEU A 27 3.54 -4.68 -7.69
N GLU A 28 2.22 -4.59 -7.76
CA GLU A 28 1.47 -5.02 -8.93
C GLU A 28 1.83 -4.23 -10.18
N TYR A 29 1.89 -4.94 -11.30
CA TYR A 29 2.05 -4.30 -12.59
C TYR A 29 0.70 -3.77 -13.10
N ALA A 30 0.22 -2.68 -12.50
CA ALA A 30 -1.09 -2.08 -12.77
C ALA A 30 -1.36 -1.83 -14.27
N SER A 31 -0.37 -1.37 -15.04
CA SER A 31 -0.53 -1.22 -16.49
C SER A 31 -0.78 -2.55 -17.18
N ARG A 32 -0.11 -3.65 -16.81
CA ARG A 32 -0.41 -4.98 -17.38
C ARG A 32 -1.83 -5.42 -17.00
N LEU A 33 -2.23 -5.23 -15.75
CA LEU A 33 -3.56 -5.62 -15.27
C LEU A 33 -4.69 -4.81 -15.94
N GLY A 34 -4.45 -3.52 -16.15
CA GLY A 34 -5.34 -2.60 -16.85
C GLY A 34 -5.20 -2.59 -18.38
N ASN A 35 -4.63 -3.64 -18.97
CA ASN A 35 -4.43 -3.78 -20.42
C ASN A 35 -3.75 -2.56 -21.09
N PHE A 36 -2.77 -2.00 -20.41
CA PHE A 36 -1.96 -0.84 -20.78
C PHE A 36 -2.75 0.46 -21.00
N ASP A 37 -3.97 0.55 -20.47
CA ASP A 37 -4.72 1.80 -20.44
C ASP A 37 -3.96 2.83 -19.57
N PRO A 38 -3.64 4.03 -20.11
CA PRO A 38 -3.00 5.11 -19.37
C PRO A 38 -3.72 5.49 -18.06
N LYS A 39 -5.03 5.22 -17.94
CA LYS A 39 -5.83 5.44 -16.73
C LYS A 39 -5.22 4.76 -15.50
N TYR A 40 -4.57 3.61 -15.65
CA TYR A 40 -3.98 2.82 -14.56
C TYR A 40 -2.46 3.02 -14.40
N ARG A 41 -1.87 3.99 -15.12
CA ARG A 41 -0.43 4.24 -15.05
C ARG A 41 -0.06 4.82 -13.68
N THR A 42 0.85 4.13 -13.00
CA THR A 42 1.36 4.51 -11.68
C THR A 42 2.88 4.28 -11.64
N GLY A 43 3.61 5.23 -11.07
CA GLY A 43 5.08 5.24 -10.96
C GLY A 43 5.61 4.70 -9.63
N ARG A 44 4.79 4.66 -8.57
CA ARG A 44 5.01 3.95 -7.31
C ARG A 44 3.70 3.88 -6.51
N LEU A 45 3.38 2.72 -5.92
CA LEU A 45 2.23 2.58 -5.02
C LEU A 45 2.68 2.88 -3.60
N ASP A 46 2.38 4.08 -3.10
CA ASP A 46 2.53 4.38 -1.68
C ASP A 46 1.49 5.44 -1.29
N GLY A 47 0.24 5.01 -1.07
CA GLY A 47 -0.92 5.86 -0.81
C GLY A 47 -1.63 5.50 0.48
N LYS A 48 -1.36 6.27 1.54
CA LYS A 48 -1.86 6.00 2.90
C LYS A 48 -3.27 6.53 3.11
N GLY A 49 -4.26 5.64 3.07
CA GLY A 49 -5.66 5.91 3.45
C GLY A 49 -5.88 5.97 4.96
N LYS A 50 -5.36 7.02 5.61
CA LYS A 50 -5.62 7.26 7.05
C LYS A 50 -6.92 8.03 7.26
N PRO A 51 -7.68 7.71 8.33
CA PRO A 51 -8.80 8.53 8.71
C PRO A 51 -8.33 9.85 9.32
N PHE A 52 -8.95 10.96 8.95
CA PHE A 52 -8.67 12.28 9.50
C PHE A 52 -9.86 12.79 10.32
N PRO A 53 -9.66 13.62 11.36
CA PRO A 53 -10.77 14.26 12.06
C PRO A 53 -11.64 15.03 11.07
N ASN A 54 -12.97 14.90 11.17
CA ASN A 54 -13.89 15.71 10.38
C ASN A 54 -13.70 17.18 10.77
N PRO A 55 -13.44 18.11 9.82
CA PRO A 55 -13.33 19.53 10.11
C PRO A 55 -14.58 20.12 10.80
N GLU A 56 -15.76 19.54 10.56
CA GLU A 56 -17.04 19.98 11.13
C GLU A 56 -17.37 19.31 12.48
N ASP A 57 -16.77 18.14 12.75
CA ASP A 57 -16.94 17.38 14.00
C ASP A 57 -15.65 16.62 14.33
N LEU A 58 -14.79 17.24 15.13
CA LEU A 58 -13.48 16.67 15.48
C LEU A 58 -13.56 15.34 16.25
N SER A 59 -14.74 14.94 16.74
CA SER A 59 -14.97 13.64 17.39
C SER A 59 -15.16 12.49 16.39
N THR A 60 -15.48 12.80 15.13
CA THR A 60 -15.67 11.85 14.04
C THR A 60 -14.42 11.75 13.19
N LEU A 61 -14.00 10.53 12.89
CA LEU A 61 -12.93 10.22 11.95
C LEU A 61 -13.49 9.94 10.54
N VAL A 62 -12.88 10.47 9.49
CA VAL A 62 -13.33 10.34 8.10
C VAL A 62 -12.26 9.67 7.26
N PHE A 63 -12.62 8.55 6.63
CA PHE A 63 -11.84 7.95 5.55
C PHE A 63 -12.30 8.54 4.23
N THR A 64 -11.49 9.42 3.64
CA THR A 64 -11.82 10.12 2.39
C THR A 64 -10.95 9.60 1.25
N VAL A 65 -11.49 8.75 0.39
CA VAL A 65 -10.78 8.17 -0.76
C VAL A 65 -11.73 7.96 -1.95
N PRO A 66 -11.24 8.01 -3.20
CA PRO A 66 -12.04 7.81 -4.41
C PRO A 66 -12.12 6.33 -4.78
N LEU A 67 -12.95 5.56 -4.08
CA LEU A 67 -13.05 4.10 -4.27
C LEU A 67 -14.48 3.61 -4.54
N GLY A 68 -15.50 4.45 -4.37
CA GLY A 68 -16.88 4.00 -4.46
C GLY A 68 -17.14 2.80 -3.53
N ASP A 69 -17.64 1.71 -4.10
CA ASP A 69 -17.91 0.45 -3.41
C ASP A 69 -16.80 -0.62 -3.58
N ALA A 70 -15.71 -0.27 -4.27
CA ALA A 70 -14.63 -1.21 -4.56
C ALA A 70 -13.91 -1.68 -3.30
N LYS A 71 -13.40 -2.91 -3.37
CA LYS A 71 -12.58 -3.52 -2.34
C LYS A 71 -11.12 -3.41 -2.69
N CYS A 72 -10.30 -3.13 -1.69
CA CYS A 72 -8.86 -3.10 -1.86
C CYS A 72 -8.16 -3.98 -0.80
N PRO A 73 -7.15 -4.76 -1.20
CA PRO A 73 -6.43 -5.65 -0.30
C PRO A 73 -5.63 -4.85 0.72
N LEU A 74 -5.79 -5.22 1.98
CA LEU A 74 -4.91 -4.80 3.07
C LEU A 74 -4.17 -6.02 3.62
N ILE A 75 -2.90 -5.86 4.00
CA ILE A 75 -2.04 -6.94 4.54
C ILE A 75 -1.48 -6.60 5.92
N TYR A 76 -1.64 -7.52 6.87
CA TYR A 76 -0.94 -7.50 8.15
C TYR A 76 0.53 -7.80 7.95
N LEU A 77 1.39 -6.83 8.22
CA LEU A 77 2.83 -6.89 7.93
C LEU A 77 3.57 -8.04 8.62
N GLU A 78 3.11 -8.49 9.79
CA GLU A 78 3.74 -9.63 10.47
C GLU A 78 3.48 -10.96 9.74
N ASP A 79 2.41 -11.07 8.97
CA ASP A 79 2.13 -12.27 8.15
C ASP A 79 3.01 -12.30 6.89
N TYR A 80 3.62 -11.18 6.49
CA TYR A 80 4.46 -11.08 5.29
C TYR A 80 5.72 -11.95 5.37
N GLY A 81 6.39 -11.97 6.54
CA GLY A 81 7.61 -12.76 6.77
C GLY A 81 7.41 -14.26 6.59
N PRO A 82 6.37 -14.87 7.22
CA PRO A 82 6.02 -16.27 6.99
C PRO A 82 5.74 -16.64 5.52
N TYR A 83 5.09 -15.78 4.73
CA TYR A 83 4.93 -16.04 3.29
C TYR A 83 6.26 -16.01 2.54
N ALA A 84 7.10 -15.01 2.81
CA ALA A 84 8.44 -14.95 2.23
C ALA A 84 9.24 -16.22 2.59
N ARG A 85 9.12 -16.69 3.83
CA ARG A 85 9.76 -17.94 4.27
C ARG A 85 9.23 -19.16 3.51
N TRP A 86 7.91 -19.28 3.35
CA TRP A 86 7.31 -20.37 2.60
C TRP A 86 7.82 -20.43 1.15
N LEU A 87 7.98 -19.28 0.49
CA LEU A 87 8.54 -19.24 -0.86
C LEU A 87 9.94 -19.88 -0.93
N PHE A 88 10.78 -19.67 0.08
CA PHE A 88 12.10 -20.30 0.16
C PHE A 88 12.06 -21.79 0.53
N ASP A 89 11.14 -22.21 1.40
CA ASP A 89 11.06 -23.60 1.88
C ASP A 89 10.49 -24.56 0.83
N TYR A 90 9.68 -24.05 -0.13
CA TYR A 90 8.97 -24.87 -1.11
C TYR A 90 9.26 -24.47 -2.57
N PRO A 91 10.53 -24.48 -3.02
CA PRO A 91 10.91 -24.05 -4.38
C PRO A 91 10.19 -24.81 -5.49
N ALA A 92 9.84 -26.08 -5.28
CA ALA A 92 9.08 -26.88 -6.24
C ALA A 92 7.63 -26.35 -6.47
N ARG A 93 7.09 -25.60 -5.50
CA ARG A 93 5.76 -24.98 -5.56
C ARG A 93 5.82 -23.47 -5.83
N SER A 94 6.88 -22.80 -5.36
CA SER A 94 7.01 -21.34 -5.42
C SER A 94 7.77 -20.82 -6.64
N SER A 95 8.55 -21.65 -7.33
CA SER A 95 9.32 -21.19 -8.49
C SER A 95 8.40 -20.73 -9.62
N GLY A 96 8.53 -19.46 -10.01
CA GLY A 96 7.70 -18.82 -11.03
C GLY A 96 6.32 -18.35 -10.54
N LEU A 97 6.01 -18.52 -9.25
CA LEU A 97 4.77 -18.04 -8.64
C LEU A 97 4.85 -16.54 -8.33
N GLU A 98 3.87 -15.79 -8.82
CA GLU A 98 3.57 -14.43 -8.36
C GLU A 98 2.55 -14.54 -7.22
N LEU A 99 3.03 -14.55 -5.96
CA LEU A 99 2.18 -14.74 -4.78
C LEU A 99 1.66 -13.38 -4.28
N HIS A 100 0.38 -13.10 -4.51
CA HIS A 100 -0.32 -11.96 -3.91
C HIS A 100 -0.79 -12.31 -2.49
N VAL A 101 -0.39 -11.50 -1.50
CA VAL A 101 -0.64 -11.78 -0.07
C VAL A 101 -1.51 -10.71 0.58
N ALA A 102 -2.73 -11.04 0.98
CA ALA A 102 -3.60 -10.10 1.68
C ALA A 102 -4.16 -10.71 2.97
N THR A 103 -4.50 -9.85 3.92
CA THR A 103 -5.40 -10.17 5.02
C THR A 103 -6.82 -10.28 4.46
N GLU A 104 -7.32 -9.22 3.82
CA GLU A 104 -8.69 -9.13 3.29
C GLU A 104 -8.81 -8.03 2.22
N ASP A 105 -9.62 -8.28 1.20
CA ASP A 105 -10.11 -7.27 0.26
C ASP A 105 -11.33 -6.61 0.90
N ILE A 106 -11.12 -5.43 1.50
CA ILE A 106 -12.16 -4.74 2.28
C ILE A 106 -12.66 -3.50 1.53
N ALA A 107 -13.98 -3.26 1.56
CA ALA A 107 -14.54 -2.00 1.10
C ALA A 107 -14.38 -0.93 2.18
N TRP A 108 -14.13 0.33 1.80
CA TRP A 108 -13.81 1.38 2.77
C TRP A 108 -14.95 1.69 3.76
N LYS A 109 -16.20 1.47 3.34
CA LYS A 109 -17.38 1.53 4.23
C LYS A 109 -17.32 0.49 5.35
N ASP A 110 -16.85 -0.72 5.02
CA ASP A 110 -16.73 -1.83 5.97
C ASP A 110 -15.52 -1.60 6.88
N LEU A 111 -14.44 -1.01 6.36
CA LEU A 111 -13.29 -0.58 7.14
C LEU A 111 -13.68 0.45 8.22
N ALA A 112 -14.46 1.49 7.85
CA ALA A 112 -14.95 2.50 8.78
C ALA A 112 -15.88 1.90 9.85
N THR A 113 -16.72 0.94 9.44
CA THR A 113 -17.59 0.19 10.35
C THR A 113 -16.78 -0.64 11.34
N ALA A 114 -15.85 -1.47 10.84
CA ALA A 114 -14.97 -2.29 11.68
C ALA A 114 -14.14 -1.44 12.65
N PHE A 115 -13.63 -0.30 12.19
CA PHE A 115 -12.91 0.64 13.04
C PHE A 115 -13.80 1.17 14.18
N THR A 116 -15.03 1.59 13.87
CA THR A 116 -15.98 2.10 14.87
C THR A 116 -16.31 1.04 15.91
N GLU A 117 -16.57 -0.19 15.46
CA GLU A 117 -16.90 -1.31 16.34
C GLU A 117 -15.75 -1.72 17.27
N VAL A 118 -14.51 -1.70 16.77
CA VAL A 118 -13.34 -2.12 17.56
C VAL A 118 -12.88 -1.03 18.52
N THR A 119 -12.91 0.23 18.08
CA THR A 119 -12.34 1.34 18.85
C THR A 119 -13.36 2.09 19.69
N GLY A 120 -14.66 1.94 19.40
CA GLY A 120 -15.73 2.76 19.96
C GLY A 120 -15.72 4.22 19.46
N ARG A 121 -14.80 4.58 18.55
CA ARG A 121 -14.68 5.93 17.99
C ARG A 121 -15.45 5.98 16.68
N LYS A 122 -16.36 6.94 16.56
CA LYS A 122 -17.14 7.13 15.34
C LYS A 122 -16.21 7.37 14.14
N ALA A 123 -16.31 6.50 13.14
CA ALA A 123 -15.67 6.68 11.86
C ALA A 123 -16.68 6.56 10.72
N VAL A 124 -16.47 7.34 9.66
CA VAL A 124 -17.31 7.36 8.46
C VAL A 124 -16.43 7.26 7.22
N TYR A 125 -16.96 6.61 6.20
CA TYR A 125 -16.38 6.63 4.86
C TYR A 125 -17.03 7.74 4.04
N LYS A 126 -16.21 8.53 3.35
CA LYS A 126 -16.65 9.54 2.38
C LYS A 126 -16.00 9.23 1.05
N ASP A 127 -16.81 8.74 0.12
CA ASP A 127 -16.41 8.64 -1.28
C ASP A 127 -16.34 10.04 -1.90
N VAL A 128 -15.33 10.27 -2.74
CA VAL A 128 -15.06 11.56 -3.38
C VAL A 128 -14.52 11.32 -4.78
N SER A 129 -14.67 12.30 -5.67
CA SER A 129 -13.96 12.29 -6.94
C SER A 129 -12.45 12.47 -6.75
N LEU A 130 -11.65 12.09 -7.76
CA LEU A 130 -10.21 12.36 -7.76
C LEU A 130 -9.90 13.86 -7.60
N ASP A 131 -10.68 14.73 -8.24
CA ASP A 131 -10.48 16.18 -8.15
C ASP A 131 -10.71 16.67 -6.72
N GLU A 132 -11.80 16.26 -6.08
CA GLU A 132 -12.07 16.58 -4.67
C GLU A 132 -10.98 16.01 -3.74
N TYR A 133 -10.50 14.79 -3.99
CA TYR A 133 -9.43 14.16 -3.23
C TYR A 133 -8.14 15.00 -3.29
N PHE A 134 -7.71 15.45 -4.47
CA PHE A 134 -6.51 16.27 -4.62
C PHE A 134 -6.71 17.74 -4.23
N SER A 135 -7.95 18.20 -4.04
CA SER A 135 -8.25 19.51 -3.44
C SER A 135 -8.14 19.51 -1.91
N LEU A 136 -7.95 18.35 -1.27
CA LEU A 136 -7.77 18.30 0.19
C LEU A 136 -6.49 19.06 0.61
N PRO A 137 -6.51 19.81 1.72
CA PRO A 137 -5.36 20.61 2.19
C PRO A 137 -4.07 19.82 2.45
N ILE A 138 -4.17 18.50 2.58
CA ILE A 138 -3.03 17.59 2.74
C ILE A 138 -2.18 17.45 1.47
N PHE A 139 -2.71 17.87 0.31
CA PHE A 139 -1.99 17.90 -0.97
C PHE A 139 -1.70 19.36 -1.37
N PRO A 140 -0.68 20.00 -0.79
CA PRO A 140 -0.35 21.38 -1.12
C PRO A 140 0.19 21.54 -2.55
N TYR A 141 0.72 20.47 -3.15
CA TYR A 141 1.35 20.51 -4.48
C TYR A 141 1.09 19.22 -5.29
N PRO A 142 -0.17 18.91 -5.64
CA PRO A 142 -0.53 17.66 -6.32
C PRO A 142 0.08 17.56 -7.73
N ASP A 143 0.42 18.67 -8.37
CA ASP A 143 0.96 18.68 -9.73
C ASP A 143 2.49 18.67 -9.79
N ASN A 144 3.17 18.51 -8.64
CA ASN A 144 4.62 18.33 -8.61
C ASN A 144 5.03 16.95 -9.12
N LYS A 145 6.08 16.90 -9.94
CA LYS A 145 6.69 15.64 -10.41
C LYS A 145 7.29 14.81 -9.27
N VAL A 146 7.06 13.51 -9.30
CA VAL A 146 7.59 12.53 -8.33
C VAL A 146 8.92 11.98 -8.85
N GLY A 147 9.98 11.97 -8.01
CA GLY A 147 11.28 11.39 -8.36
C GLY A 147 12.47 12.15 -7.79
N HIS A 148 12.90 11.80 -6.57
CA HIS A 148 13.97 12.51 -5.85
C HIS A 148 15.35 12.46 -6.53
N SER A 149 15.59 11.46 -7.39
CA SER A 149 16.89 11.21 -8.01
C SER A 149 16.91 11.41 -9.53
N ALA A 150 15.81 11.92 -10.11
CA ALA A 150 15.69 12.15 -11.55
C ALA A 150 15.83 13.64 -11.87
N ASN A 151 16.25 13.95 -13.10
CA ASN A 151 16.20 15.31 -13.61
C ASN A 151 14.73 15.76 -13.64
N ARG A 152 14.41 16.90 -13.01
CA ARG A 152 13.02 17.41 -12.94
C ARG A 152 12.39 17.64 -14.33
N ASN A 153 13.22 17.86 -15.34
CA ASN A 153 12.78 18.06 -16.72
C ASN A 153 12.62 16.75 -17.51
N ASP A 154 12.85 15.59 -16.89
CA ASP A 154 12.67 14.30 -17.54
C ASP A 154 11.17 14.11 -17.92
N PRO A 155 10.86 13.88 -19.21
CA PRO A 155 9.49 13.69 -19.69
C PRO A 155 8.86 12.37 -19.24
N ALA A 156 9.66 11.41 -18.75
CA ALA A 156 9.14 10.15 -18.20
C ALA A 156 8.57 10.31 -16.78
N LEU A 157 8.85 11.44 -16.11
CA LEU A 157 8.31 11.72 -14.78
C LEU A 157 6.84 12.12 -14.86
N ILE A 158 6.05 11.49 -14.00
CA ILE A 158 4.65 11.82 -13.77
C ILE A 158 4.51 12.68 -12.51
N THR A 159 3.45 13.48 -12.47
CA THR A 159 3.03 14.26 -11.31
C THR A 159 2.51 13.35 -10.20
N PHE A 160 2.46 13.90 -8.98
CA PHE A 160 1.84 13.22 -7.86
C PHE A 160 0.37 12.89 -8.17
N ARG A 161 -0.38 13.84 -8.73
CA ARG A 161 -1.75 13.63 -9.19
C ARG A 161 -1.87 12.46 -10.15
N GLU A 162 -1.10 12.46 -11.24
CA GLU A 162 -1.13 11.37 -12.23
C GLU A 162 -0.82 10.01 -11.61
N ASN A 163 0.20 9.94 -10.74
CA ASN A 163 0.56 8.72 -10.04
C ASN A 163 -0.58 8.17 -9.17
N PHE A 164 -1.18 9.02 -8.34
CA PHE A 164 -2.22 8.61 -7.41
C PHE A 164 -3.58 8.41 -8.08
N SER A 165 -3.86 9.10 -9.18
CA SER A 165 -5.00 8.78 -10.04
C SER A 165 -4.88 7.35 -10.57
N GLY A 166 -3.72 6.98 -11.13
CA GLY A 166 -3.48 5.60 -11.59
C GLY A 166 -3.62 4.56 -10.49
N PHE A 167 -3.09 4.86 -9.29
CA PHE A 167 -3.26 4.03 -8.10
C PHE A 167 -4.73 3.81 -7.76
N TRP A 168 -5.49 4.89 -7.52
CA TRP A 168 -6.88 4.76 -7.11
C TRP A 168 -7.75 4.10 -8.17
N ASN A 169 -7.54 4.43 -9.45
CA ASN A 169 -8.23 3.76 -10.56
C ASN A 169 -7.96 2.25 -10.60
N THR A 170 -6.76 1.80 -10.23
CA THR A 170 -6.41 0.38 -10.19
C THR A 170 -7.22 -0.37 -9.14
N TRP A 171 -7.37 0.24 -7.96
CA TRP A 171 -8.13 -0.33 -6.85
C TRP A 171 -9.64 -0.23 -7.05
N GLU A 172 -10.12 0.91 -7.56
CA GLU A 172 -11.53 1.10 -7.92
C GLU A 172 -11.99 0.04 -8.94
N ALA A 173 -11.12 -0.31 -9.89
CA ALA A 173 -11.39 -1.33 -10.89
C ALA A 173 -11.16 -2.78 -10.41
N GLU A 174 -10.77 -3.00 -9.14
CA GLU A 174 -10.52 -4.31 -8.53
C GLU A 174 -9.64 -5.22 -9.41
N LEU A 175 -8.56 -4.65 -9.98
CA LEU A 175 -7.74 -5.34 -10.98
C LEU A 175 -6.90 -6.49 -10.42
N THR A 176 -6.78 -6.62 -9.10
CA THR A 176 -6.00 -7.64 -8.41
C THR A 176 -6.91 -8.68 -7.78
N LYS A 177 -6.41 -9.90 -7.63
CA LYS A 177 -7.12 -10.99 -6.94
C LYS A 177 -6.14 -11.80 -6.09
N CYS A 178 -6.43 -11.92 -4.81
CA CYS A 178 -5.67 -12.79 -3.91
C CYS A 178 -6.27 -14.21 -3.89
N ASP A 179 -5.42 -15.23 -3.98
CA ASP A 179 -5.84 -16.62 -3.77
C ASP A 179 -5.87 -16.93 -2.28
N TYR A 180 -6.96 -16.53 -1.62
CA TYR A 180 -7.14 -16.74 -0.19
C TYR A 180 -7.11 -18.20 0.25
N LYS A 181 -7.44 -19.15 -0.64
CA LYS A 181 -7.34 -20.59 -0.31
C LYS A 181 -5.89 -21.01 -0.22
N LEU A 182 -5.06 -20.56 -1.16
CA LEU A 182 -3.62 -20.79 -1.10
C LEU A 182 -3.00 -20.09 0.13
N LEU A 183 -3.41 -18.86 0.45
CA LEU A 183 -2.91 -18.17 1.65
C LEU A 183 -3.28 -18.90 2.94
N ASP A 184 -4.52 -19.38 3.06
CA ASP A 184 -4.99 -20.19 4.18
C ASP A 184 -4.22 -21.53 4.29
N GLU A 185 -3.83 -22.13 3.16
CA GLU A 185 -3.02 -23.34 3.14
C GLU A 185 -1.58 -23.07 3.61
N ILE A 186 -0.97 -22.00 3.11
CA ILE A 186 0.42 -21.62 3.42
C ILE A 186 0.57 -21.22 4.89
N LEU A 187 -0.31 -20.33 5.35
CA LEU A 187 -0.25 -19.73 6.69
C LEU A 187 -1.61 -19.88 7.37
N GLN A 188 -1.85 -21.06 7.95
CA GLN A 188 -3.10 -21.38 8.64
C GLN A 188 -3.41 -20.41 9.81
N THR A 189 -2.38 -19.80 10.39
CA THR A 189 -2.47 -18.82 11.48
C THR A 189 -2.60 -17.37 11.03
N ARG A 190 -2.71 -17.12 9.72
CA ARG A 190 -2.80 -15.75 9.18
C ARG A 190 -4.02 -15.04 9.73
N VAL A 191 -3.92 -13.72 9.85
CA VAL A 191 -5.09 -12.89 10.12
C VAL A 191 -5.95 -12.83 8.85
N LYS A 192 -7.25 -13.14 8.98
CA LYS A 192 -8.14 -13.32 7.82
C LYS A 192 -9.04 -12.14 7.51
N ILE A 193 -9.28 -11.28 8.51
CA ILE A 193 -10.13 -10.11 8.38
C ILE A 193 -9.54 -8.92 9.13
N VAL A 194 -9.76 -7.72 8.61
CA VAL A 194 -9.19 -6.47 9.17
C VAL A 194 -9.67 -6.23 10.60
N LYS A 195 -10.92 -6.60 10.91
CA LYS A 195 -11.46 -6.48 12.28
C LYS A 195 -10.68 -7.31 13.30
N GLU A 196 -10.24 -8.51 12.91
CA GLU A 196 -9.41 -9.37 13.75
C GLU A 196 -8.03 -8.73 13.97
N TRP A 197 -7.43 -8.22 12.90
CA TRP A 197 -6.17 -7.47 12.99
C TRP A 197 -6.27 -6.28 13.95
N MET A 198 -7.32 -5.46 13.83
CA MET A 198 -7.50 -4.28 14.70
C MET A 198 -7.57 -4.70 16.18
N LYS A 199 -8.27 -5.80 16.49
CA LYS A 199 -8.34 -6.35 17.85
C LYS A 199 -7.00 -6.88 18.33
N LYS A 200 -6.31 -7.65 17.47
CA LYS A 200 -5.02 -8.30 17.78
C LYS A 200 -3.93 -7.28 18.08
N THR A 201 -3.89 -6.18 17.33
CA THR A 201 -2.86 -5.14 17.45
C THR A 201 -3.24 -4.02 18.42
N GLY A 202 -4.49 -3.97 18.90
CA GLY A 202 -4.98 -2.84 19.69
C GLY A 202 -5.06 -1.54 18.88
N TYR A 203 -5.26 -1.65 17.56
CA TYR A 203 -5.27 -0.51 16.66
C TYR A 203 -6.33 0.53 17.08
N ASN A 204 -5.90 1.78 17.21
CA ASN A 204 -6.75 2.88 17.70
C ASN A 204 -6.73 4.14 16.80
N GLY A 205 -6.06 4.05 15.64
CA GLY A 205 -5.92 5.15 14.69
C GLY A 205 -4.89 6.21 15.05
N LYS A 206 -4.11 6.06 16.14
CA LYS A 206 -3.03 7.00 16.48
C LYS A 206 -1.84 6.86 15.52
N ARG A 207 -1.12 7.98 15.31
CA ARG A 207 0.08 8.01 14.47
C ARG A 207 1.25 7.33 15.18
N SER A 208 1.91 6.41 14.49
CA SER A 208 3.19 5.83 14.88
C SER A 208 4.25 6.05 13.80
N SER A 209 5.53 5.97 14.18
CA SER A 209 6.67 6.01 13.26
C SER A 209 7.11 4.58 12.93
N LEU A 210 6.99 4.21 11.65
CA LEU A 210 7.17 2.83 11.20
C LEU A 210 8.42 2.60 10.37
N LEU A 211 8.90 3.63 9.67
CA LEU A 211 10.14 3.52 8.90
C LEU A 211 11.36 3.55 9.83
N LYS A 212 12.27 2.60 9.63
CA LYS A 212 13.50 2.43 10.40
C LYS A 212 14.37 3.70 10.40
N ASP A 213 14.45 4.41 9.27
CA ASP A 213 15.22 5.66 9.13
C ASP A 213 14.77 6.75 10.10
N HIS A 214 13.48 6.78 10.46
CA HIS A 214 12.92 7.73 11.41
C HIS A 214 13.12 7.32 12.87
N ARG A 215 13.41 6.04 13.15
CA ARG A 215 13.69 5.53 14.50
C ARG A 215 15.14 5.75 14.91
N GLU A 216 16.07 5.70 13.96
CA GLU A 216 17.52 5.76 14.22
C GLU A 216 18.15 7.16 14.01
N GLY A 217 17.34 8.22 13.91
CA GLY A 217 17.84 9.60 13.85
C GLY A 217 18.57 9.97 12.55
N GLY A 218 18.42 9.19 11.48
CA GLY A 218 19.05 9.42 10.19
C GLY A 218 18.40 10.59 9.44
N ARG A 219 19.11 11.72 9.36
CA ARG A 219 18.78 12.96 8.63
C ARG A 219 17.45 13.65 9.00
N LYS A 220 17.58 14.80 9.68
CA LYS A 220 16.53 15.84 9.73
C LYS A 220 16.26 16.35 8.30
N SER A 221 15.31 15.76 7.58
CA SER A 221 14.74 16.41 6.40
C SER A 221 13.96 17.64 6.88
N SER A 222 14.11 18.76 6.18
CA SER A 222 13.44 20.01 6.52
C SER A 222 11.93 19.79 6.67
N SER A 223 11.36 20.48 7.65
CA SER A 223 10.05 20.27 8.28
C SER A 223 8.82 20.53 7.39
N ARG A 224 8.96 20.51 6.06
CA ARG A 224 7.91 20.95 5.13
C ARG A 224 7.31 19.84 4.26
N CYS A 225 7.83 18.61 4.35
CA CYS A 225 7.35 17.44 3.60
C CYS A 225 7.21 16.21 4.50
N GLN A 226 6.46 16.31 5.61
CA GLN A 226 6.29 15.23 6.60
C GLN A 226 4.86 14.68 6.69
N LEU A 227 3.97 15.09 5.78
CA LEU A 227 2.54 14.76 5.88
C LEU A 227 2.13 13.43 5.24
N MET A 228 2.97 12.78 4.43
CA MET A 228 2.52 11.61 3.63
C MET A 228 3.23 10.28 3.93
N GLY A 229 3.99 10.22 5.02
CA GLY A 229 4.89 9.10 5.30
C GLY A 229 4.44 8.08 6.34
N SER A 230 3.23 8.10 6.90
CA SER A 230 2.90 7.22 8.04
C SER A 230 1.98 6.04 7.67
N ALA A 231 2.49 4.82 7.75
CA ALA A 231 1.70 3.56 7.73
C ALA A 231 0.88 3.43 9.04
N SER A 232 -0.10 2.53 9.07
CA SER A 232 -0.78 2.14 10.33
C SER A 232 0.04 1.03 10.99
N GLU A 233 -0.01 0.90 12.33
CA GLU A 233 1.04 0.21 13.11
C GLU A 233 1.53 -1.13 12.57
N ASN A 234 0.70 -1.90 11.86
CA ASN A 234 1.12 -3.11 11.18
C ASN A 234 0.24 -3.47 9.96
N MET A 235 -0.50 -2.54 9.33
CA MET A 235 -1.34 -2.85 8.17
C MET A 235 -1.05 -1.87 7.05
N ASP A 236 -0.73 -2.44 5.89
CA ASP A 236 -0.40 -1.71 4.67
C ASP A 236 -1.29 -2.18 3.50
N PHE A 237 -1.34 -1.33 2.47
CA PHE A 237 -1.88 -1.70 1.17
C PHE A 237 -0.88 -2.63 0.48
N LEU A 238 -1.39 -3.54 -0.35
CA LEU A 238 -0.54 -4.17 -1.36
C LEU A 238 -0.12 -3.17 -2.44
#